data_AF-A4AG65-F1
#
_entry.id   AF-A4AG65-F1
#
_cell.length_a   1.000
_cell.length_b   1.000
_cell.length_c   1.000
_cell.angle_alpha   90.00
_cell.angle_beta   90.00
_cell.angle_gamma   90.00
#
_symmetry.space_group_name_H-M   'P 1'
#
loop_
_entity.id
_entity.type
_entity.pdbx_description
1 polymer ?
#
loop_
_entity_poly.entity_id
_entity_poly.type
_entity_poly.pdbx_seq_one_letter_code
_entity_poly.pdbx_strand_id
1 'polypeptide(L)'
;MAGTPDEESHNYSAQTIARADAIILGRTTYELMEFWRTTKDLPPWMHPFQESINAAKKYLVSSTREPDGWNTEALVGDPVEAIRKLKEQPGNGLYVGGVTLPLALADAGLIDEYEFIVSPTLVGHGP
;
A
#
# COMPACT_ATOMS: atom_id res chain seq x y z
N MET A 1 -14.10 -5.69 -3.94
CA MET A 1 -13.72 -4.32 -4.36
C MET A 1 -14.95 -3.62 -4.90
N ALA A 2 -15.17 -2.37 -4.50
CA ALA A 2 -16.20 -1.53 -5.10
C ALA A 2 -15.62 -0.88 -6.37
N GLY A 3 -16.39 -0.86 -7.45
CA GLY A 3 -15.94 -0.37 -8.76
C GLY A 3 -15.35 -1.47 -9.65
N THR A 4 -15.68 -1.44 -10.94
CA THR A 4 -14.99 -2.26 -11.95
C THR A 4 -13.62 -1.64 -12.18
N PRO A 5 -12.52 -2.40 -12.06
CA PRO A 5 -11.20 -1.88 -12.39
C PRO A 5 -11.15 -1.36 -13.83
N ASP A 6 -10.70 -0.13 -14.01
CA ASP A 6 -10.46 0.50 -15.30
C ASP A 6 -9.03 1.02 -15.43
N GLU A 7 -8.67 1.38 -16.66
CA GLU A 7 -7.35 1.88 -17.03
C GLU A 7 -6.98 3.19 -16.33
N GLU A 8 -7.94 4.11 -16.18
CA GLU A 8 -7.71 5.41 -15.54
C GLU A 8 -7.32 5.22 -14.07
N SER A 9 -8.08 4.39 -13.35
CA SER A 9 -7.85 4.06 -11.93
C SER A 9 -6.50 3.35 -11.72
N HIS A 10 -6.10 2.47 -12.65
CA HIS A 10 -4.79 1.80 -12.58
C HIS A 10 -3.64 2.77 -12.83
N ASN A 11 -3.76 3.62 -13.86
CA ASN A 11 -2.76 4.64 -14.16
C ASN A 11 -2.61 5.64 -13.03
N TYR A 12 -3.74 6.05 -12.41
CA TYR A 12 -3.73 6.90 -11.23
C TYR A 12 -2.95 6.25 -10.09
N SER A 13 -3.32 5.02 -9.72
CA SER A 13 -2.70 4.29 -8.62
C SER A 13 -1.20 4.02 -8.88
N ALA A 14 -0.83 3.76 -10.13
CA ALA A 14 0.56 3.59 -10.55
C ALA A 14 1.39 4.86 -10.29
N GLN A 15 0.87 6.01 -10.71
CA GLN A 15 1.53 7.31 -10.50
C GLN A 15 1.61 7.66 -9.02
N THR A 16 0.56 7.38 -8.25
CA THR A 16 0.54 7.60 -6.80
C THR A 16 1.65 6.79 -6.12
N ILE A 17 1.74 5.49 -6.41
CA ILE A 17 2.80 4.63 -5.88
C ILE A 17 4.19 5.13 -6.29
N ALA A 18 4.37 5.51 -7.55
CA ALA A 18 5.67 5.93 -8.07
C ALA A 18 6.19 7.26 -7.48
N ARG A 19 5.31 8.08 -6.88
CA ARG A 19 5.68 9.36 -6.26
C ARG A 19 6.08 9.23 -4.78
N ALA A 20 5.66 8.17 -4.10
CA ALA A 20 6.04 7.94 -2.70
C ALA A 20 7.39 7.25 -2.61
N ASP A 21 8.10 7.51 -1.51
CA ASP A 21 9.38 6.86 -1.26
C ASP A 21 9.20 5.39 -0.85
N ALA A 22 8.09 5.07 -0.17
CA ALA A 22 7.74 3.70 0.19
C ALA A 22 6.24 3.51 0.48
N ILE A 23 5.82 2.25 0.45
CA ILE A 23 4.50 1.79 0.88
C ILE A 23 4.63 0.94 2.15
N ILE A 24 3.85 1.24 3.17
CA ILE A 24 3.80 0.49 4.42
C ILE A 24 2.59 -0.44 4.38
N LEU A 25 2.82 -1.74 4.58
CA LEU A 25 1.80 -2.77 4.48
C LEU A 25 1.80 -3.65 5.74
N GLY A 26 0.61 -3.92 6.27
CA GLY A 26 0.43 -5.02 7.22
C GLY A 26 0.41 -6.39 6.51
N ARG A 27 0.70 -7.47 7.25
CA ARG A 27 0.75 -8.86 6.73
C ARG A 27 -0.34 -9.21 5.71
N THR A 28 -1.62 -9.05 6.07
CA THR A 28 -2.75 -9.44 5.22
C THR A 28 -2.78 -8.67 3.90
N THR A 29 -2.43 -7.38 3.92
CA THR A 29 -2.41 -6.57 2.70
C THR A 29 -1.20 -6.91 1.85
N TYR A 30 -0.05 -7.17 2.48
CA TYR A 30 1.15 -7.63 1.80
C TYR A 30 0.89 -8.94 1.03
N GLU A 31 0.31 -9.93 1.71
CA GLU A 31 -0.08 -11.23 1.12
C GLU A 31 -1.05 -11.08 -0.04
N LEU A 32 -2.06 -10.21 0.09
CA LEU A 32 -2.98 -9.92 -1.00
C LEU A 32 -2.27 -9.31 -2.22
N MET A 33 -1.30 -8.43 -1.98
CA MET A 33 -0.57 -7.74 -3.03
C MET A 33 0.46 -8.64 -3.75
N GLU A 34 0.81 -9.81 -3.20
CA GLU A 34 1.71 -10.78 -3.87
C GLU A 34 1.18 -11.25 -5.23
N PHE A 35 -0.12 -11.09 -5.48
CA PHE A 35 -0.70 -11.23 -6.81
C PHE A 35 0.09 -10.45 -7.87
N TRP A 36 0.42 -9.18 -7.59
CA TRP A 36 1.11 -8.31 -8.54
C TRP A 36 2.57 -8.71 -8.81
N ARG A 37 3.18 -9.44 -7.86
CA ARG A 37 4.55 -9.95 -7.99
C ARG A 37 4.65 -11.10 -8.99
N THR A 38 3.62 -11.94 -9.06
CA THR A 38 3.72 -13.26 -9.71
C THR A 38 2.81 -13.44 -10.92
N THR A 39 1.75 -12.63 -11.03
CA THR A 39 0.78 -12.78 -12.12
C THR A 39 1.39 -12.41 -13.47
N LYS A 40 1.23 -13.32 -14.42
CA LYS A 40 1.55 -13.14 -15.84
C LYS A 40 0.25 -12.95 -16.63
N ASP A 41 0.36 -12.51 -17.87
CA ASP A 41 -0.78 -12.38 -18.80
C ASP A 41 -1.87 -11.40 -18.33
N LEU A 42 -1.45 -10.31 -17.68
CA LEU A 42 -2.33 -9.19 -17.37
C LEU A 42 -2.69 -8.41 -18.64
N PRO A 43 -3.89 -7.82 -18.73
CA PRO A 43 -4.22 -6.85 -19.76
C PRO A 43 -3.18 -5.71 -19.83
N PRO A 44 -2.86 -5.16 -21.01
CA PRO A 44 -1.81 -4.16 -21.16
C PRO A 44 -1.95 -2.94 -20.24
N TRP A 45 -3.17 -2.50 -20.00
CA TRP A 45 -3.49 -1.35 -19.16
C TRP A 45 -3.21 -1.56 -17.66
N MET A 46 -2.97 -2.79 -17.21
CA MET A 46 -2.58 -3.09 -15.82
C MET A 46 -1.05 -3.09 -15.60
N HIS A 47 -0.26 -3.16 -16.68
CA HIS A 47 1.22 -3.24 -16.54
C HIS A 47 1.83 -2.03 -15.82
N PRO A 48 1.42 -0.77 -16.05
CA PRO A 48 2.01 0.36 -15.34
C PRO A 48 1.87 0.25 -13.82
N PHE A 49 0.71 -0.22 -13.34
CA PHE A 49 0.49 -0.48 -11.92
C PHE A 49 1.38 -1.61 -11.43
N GLN A 50 1.42 -2.74 -12.16
CA GLN A 50 2.26 -3.88 -11.82
C GLN A 50 3.74 -3.49 -11.71
N GLU A 51 4.26 -2.71 -12.66
CA GLU A 51 5.63 -2.23 -12.65
C GLU A 51 5.89 -1.31 -11.45
N SER A 52 4.99 -0.36 -11.19
CA SER A 52 5.11 0.60 -10.09
C SER A 52 5.12 -0.10 -8.72
N ILE A 53 4.18 -1.01 -8.48
CA ILE A 53 4.13 -1.76 -7.20
C ILE A 53 5.31 -2.71 -7.06
N ASN A 54 5.83 -3.30 -8.15
CA ASN A 54 7.03 -4.14 -8.08
C ASN A 54 8.28 -3.34 -7.76
N ALA A 55 8.42 -2.13 -8.30
CA ALA A 55 9.57 -1.26 -8.09
C ALA A 55 9.56 -0.57 -6.70
N ALA A 56 8.38 -0.21 -6.19
CA ALA A 56 8.24 0.54 -4.95
C ALA A 56 8.91 -0.14 -3.75
N LYS A 57 9.62 0.63 -2.93
CA LYS A 57 10.09 0.19 -1.62
C LYS A 57 8.90 -0.09 -0.72
N LYS A 58 8.96 -1.18 0.06
CA LYS A 58 7.89 -1.58 0.97
C LYS A 58 8.43 -1.77 2.38
N TYR A 59 7.63 -1.38 3.37
CA TYR A 59 7.84 -1.74 4.77
C TYR A 59 6.75 -2.71 5.20
N LEU A 60 7.15 -3.91 5.64
CA LEU A 60 6.24 -4.92 6.15
C LEU A 60 6.12 -4.80 7.67
N VAL A 61 4.92 -4.50 8.14
CA VAL A 61 4.55 -4.54 9.57
C VAL A 61 3.91 -5.89 9.86
N SER A 62 4.66 -6.79 10.51
CA SER A 62 4.20 -8.13 10.83
C SER A 62 5.00 -8.74 11.98
N SER A 63 4.33 -9.53 12.83
CA SER A 63 4.97 -10.35 13.88
C SER A 63 5.10 -11.82 13.51
N THR A 64 4.50 -12.25 12.39
CA THR A 64 4.44 -13.68 12.00
C THR A 64 4.97 -13.93 10.59
N ARG A 65 5.43 -12.89 9.89
CA ARG A 65 5.91 -12.98 8.52
C ARG A 65 7.11 -12.09 8.34
N GLU A 66 8.18 -12.68 7.84
CA GLU A 66 9.36 -11.96 7.38
C GLU A 66 9.23 -11.61 5.89
N PRO A 67 9.88 -10.53 5.43
CA PRO A 67 10.02 -10.25 4.01
C PRO A 67 10.78 -11.37 3.28
N ASP A 68 10.35 -11.69 2.07
CA ASP A 68 10.96 -12.71 1.20
C ASP A 68 11.40 -12.11 -0.16
N GLY A 69 11.80 -10.84 -0.13
CA GLY A 69 12.23 -10.05 -1.28
C GLY A 69 11.22 -8.96 -1.65
N TRP A 70 11.06 -8.71 -2.95
CA TRP A 70 10.08 -7.75 -3.49
C TRP A 70 10.27 -6.28 -3.04
N ASN A 71 11.54 -5.87 -2.91
CA ASN A 71 11.95 -4.56 -2.39
C ASN A 71 11.30 -4.22 -1.04
N THR A 72 11.26 -5.20 -0.14
CA THR A 72 10.55 -5.12 1.15
C THR A 72 11.53 -5.22 2.31
N GLU A 73 11.43 -4.30 3.27
CA GLU A 73 12.13 -4.33 4.56
C GLU A 73 11.13 -4.61 5.69
N ALA A 74 11.55 -5.35 6.71
CA ALA A 74 10.73 -5.57 7.90
C ALA A 74 10.75 -4.32 8.77
N LEU A 75 9.59 -3.94 9.28
CA LEU A 75 9.45 -2.89 10.29
C LEU A 75 9.11 -3.57 11.62
N VAL A 76 10.15 -3.78 12.42
CA VAL A 76 10.11 -4.58 13.65
C VAL A 76 9.87 -3.69 14.86
N GLY A 77 9.09 -4.20 15.82
CA GLY A 77 8.79 -3.51 17.07
C GLY A 77 7.45 -2.78 17.04
N ASP A 78 7.36 -1.69 17.78
CA ASP A 78 6.15 -0.87 17.80
C ASP A 78 5.99 -0.11 16.45
N PRO A 79 4.90 -0.33 15.72
CA PRO A 79 4.73 0.26 14.39
C PRO A 79 4.53 1.77 14.43
N VAL A 80 3.91 2.31 15.48
CA VAL A 80 3.68 3.77 15.62
C VAL A 80 5.01 4.47 15.78
N GLU A 81 5.88 3.97 16.66
CA GLU A 81 7.19 4.57 16.91
C GLU A 81 8.15 4.42 15.72
N ALA A 82 8.14 3.27 15.07
CA ALA A 82 8.96 3.06 13.89
C ALA A 82 8.52 3.95 12.72
N ILE A 83 7.21 4.13 12.50
CA ILE A 83 6.71 5.00 11.43
C ILE A 83 6.93 6.47 11.77
N ARG A 84 6.82 6.88 13.04
CA ARG A 84 7.20 8.22 13.49
C ARG A 84 8.64 8.56 13.10
N LYS A 85 9.58 7.64 13.34
CA LYS A 85 10.98 7.80 12.94
C LYS A 85 11.19 7.83 11.43
N LEU A 86 10.40 7.07 10.66
CA LEU A 86 10.44 7.15 9.19
C LEU A 86 9.99 8.52 8.69
N LYS A 87 8.92 9.08 9.28
CA LYS A 87 8.40 10.41 8.93
C LYS A 87 9.38 11.56 9.25
N GLU A 88 10.33 11.36 10.15
CA GLU A 88 11.38 12.34 10.45
C GLU A 88 12.48 12.40 9.37
N GLN A 89 12.54 11.40 8.48
CA GLN A 89 13.50 11.38 7.38
C GLN A 89 13.03 12.28 6.23
N PRO A 90 13.94 12.96 5.52
CA PRO A 90 13.58 13.74 4.33
C PRO A 90 13.08 12.81 3.22
N GLY A 91 12.01 13.22 2.53
CA GLY A 91 11.38 12.39 1.51
C GLY A 91 10.17 13.04 0.85
N ASN A 92 9.60 12.33 -0.13
CA ASN A 92 8.39 12.67 -0.88
C ASN A 92 7.11 12.06 -0.28
N GLY A 93 7.23 11.26 0.78
CA GLY A 93 6.10 10.75 1.56
C GLY A 93 5.97 9.22 1.54
N LEU A 94 5.05 8.73 2.37
CA LEU A 94 4.80 7.31 2.62
C LEU A 94 3.31 7.03 2.44
N TYR A 95 2.96 5.99 1.67
CA TYR A 95 1.59 5.49 1.64
C TYR A 95 1.42 4.31 2.58
N VAL A 96 0.25 4.17 3.19
CA VAL A 96 -0.08 3.02 4.03
C VAL A 96 -1.30 2.30 3.47
N GLY A 97 -1.20 0.97 3.34
CA GLY A 97 -2.26 0.11 2.84
C GLY A 97 -2.89 -0.78 3.91
N GLY A 98 -4.13 -1.20 3.67
CA GLY A 98 -4.89 -2.11 4.52
C GLY A 98 -5.99 -1.43 5.31
N VAL A 99 -6.44 -2.07 6.39
CA VAL A 99 -7.52 -1.54 7.25
C VAL A 99 -7.00 -1.29 8.66
N THR A 100 -6.50 -2.34 9.33
CA THR A 100 -6.05 -2.25 10.74
C THR A 100 -4.87 -1.29 10.94
N LEU A 101 -3.87 -1.34 10.05
CA LEU A 101 -2.67 -0.52 10.19
C LEU A 101 -2.97 0.98 9.95
N PRO A 102 -3.59 1.39 8.83
CA PRO A 102 -3.98 2.80 8.65
C PRO A 102 -4.84 3.34 9.80
N LEU A 103 -5.78 2.56 10.33
CA LEU A 103 -6.62 2.96 11.47
C LEU A 103 -5.77 3.23 12.72
N ALA A 104 -4.85 2.32 13.07
CA ALA A 104 -3.97 2.52 14.23
C ALA A 104 -3.06 3.75 14.08
N LEU A 105 -2.61 4.05 12.86
CA LEU A 105 -1.80 5.25 12.59
C LEU A 105 -2.65 6.53 12.63
N ALA A 106 -3.90 6.47 12.17
CA ALA A 106 -4.84 7.57 12.28
C ALA A 106 -5.12 7.90 13.75
N ASP A 107 -5.41 6.89 14.59
CA ASP A 107 -5.62 7.05 16.02
C ASP A 107 -4.39 7.63 16.75
N ALA A 108 -3.19 7.31 16.26
CA ALA A 108 -1.93 7.85 16.75
C ALA A 108 -1.57 9.25 16.19
N GLY A 109 -2.41 9.83 15.32
CA GLY A 109 -2.18 11.14 14.70
C GLY A 109 -1.05 11.16 13.67
N LEU A 110 -0.76 10.03 13.02
CA LEU A 110 0.34 9.87 12.07
C LEU A 110 -0.06 9.97 10.59
N ILE A 111 -1.35 10.12 10.27
CA ILE A 111 -1.82 10.35 8.90
C ILE A 111 -1.94 11.86 8.64
N ASP A 112 -1.16 12.37 7.69
CA ASP A 112 -1.19 13.79 7.31
C ASP A 112 -2.25 14.09 6.24
N GLU A 113 -2.47 13.13 5.34
CA GLU A 113 -3.36 13.28 4.19
C GLU A 113 -4.23 12.03 3.99
N TYR A 114 -5.50 12.25 3.68
CA TYR A 114 -6.45 11.20 3.32
C TYR A 114 -6.92 11.42 1.89
N GLU A 115 -6.68 10.45 1.04
CA GLU A 115 -7.19 10.41 -0.31
C GLU A 115 -8.34 9.41 -0.43
N PHE A 116 -9.48 9.88 -0.94
CA PHE A 116 -10.68 9.05 -1.11
C PHE A 116 -11.02 8.86 -2.59
N ILE A 117 -10.89 7.62 -3.08
CA ILE A 117 -11.41 7.21 -4.38
C ILE A 117 -12.83 6.69 -4.17
N VAL A 118 -13.83 7.48 -4.59
CA VAL A 118 -15.25 7.18 -4.36
C VAL A 118 -15.87 6.56 -5.61
N SER A 119 -16.31 5.31 -5.51
CA SER A 119 -17.11 4.65 -6.56
C SER A 119 -18.61 4.83 -6.30
N PRO A 120 -19.45 5.07 -7.34
CA PRO A 120 -20.90 5.25 -7.20
C PRO A 120 -21.64 3.90 -7.02
N THR A 121 -21.23 3.11 -6.03
CA THR A 121 -21.78 1.77 -5.76
C THR A 121 -22.06 1.59 -4.27
N LEU A 122 -23.22 1.03 -3.94
CA LEU A 122 -23.57 0.64 -2.56
C LEU A 122 -23.23 -0.84 -2.34
N VAL A 123 -22.23 -1.12 -1.49
CA VAL A 123 -21.76 -2.49 -1.21
C VAL A 123 -22.58 -3.17 -0.08
N GLY A 124 -23.26 -2.37 0.76
CA GLY A 124 -24.14 -2.84 1.83
C GLY A 124 -23.41 -3.21 3.12
N HIS A 125 -22.31 -3.98 3.05
CA HIS A 125 -21.50 -4.38 4.22
C HIS A 125 -20.00 -4.30 3.89
N GLY A 126 -19.21 -3.94 4.91
CA GLY A 126 -17.74 -3.96 4.85
C GLY A 126 -17.14 -5.24 5.44
N PRO A 127 -15.82 -5.42 5.33
CA PRO A 127 -15.10 -6.45 6.08
C PRO A 127 -15.22 -6.27 7.59
#